data_AF-A0A1Q9HLR6-F1
#
_entry.id   AF-A0A1Q9HLR6-F1
#
_cell.length_a   1.000
_cell.length_b   1.000
_cell.length_c   1.000
_cell.angle_alpha   90.00
_cell.angle_beta   90.00
_cell.angle_gamma   90.00
#
_symmetry.space_group_name_H-M   'P 1'
#
loop_
_entity.id
_entity.type
_entity.pdbx_description
1 polymer ?
#
loop_
_entity_poly.entity_id
_entity_poly.type
_entity_poly.pdbx_seq_one_letter_code
_entity_poly.pdbx_strand_id
1 'polypeptide(L)'
;MKTLTLAELATVTGGELHGDATATVTMVAPMDKAQQGHVTFLSNPKYAKHLAECQATVVMVKAAQLEQCQGNALVVDDPYVAFAKVAQALDTTPKAAVGIAPSAVIDPSAKLGENVSIGANAVIEEGVELGDNVVIGAGCFIGKLAKIGANTQLWANVSIYHNVELGTDCLVQSNTVIGSDGFGYANDKGEWIKIPQLGSVRVGNRVEIGGCTTIDRGALEDTVIADNVILDNQMQIAHNVEIGYGTAMAGGTIVAGSTKIGKYCIIGGASVINGHIEIADGVTITGMGMVMRSIDEKGIYSSGIPLQTNKEWRKTATRVHRIDEMNKRLKAVEKQLEEHSNS
;
A
#
# COMPACT_ATOMS: atom_id res chain seq x y z
N MET A 1 -13.49 -16.78 -20.56
CA MET A 1 -12.50 -16.98 -19.49
C MET A 1 -11.14 -17.13 -20.12
N LYS A 2 -10.12 -16.45 -19.59
CA LYS A 2 -8.76 -16.62 -20.06
C LYS A 2 -8.29 -18.03 -19.68
N THR A 3 -7.62 -18.72 -20.60
CA THR A 3 -7.11 -20.08 -20.42
C THR A 3 -5.63 -20.06 -20.77
N LEU A 4 -4.80 -20.68 -19.94
CA LEU A 4 -3.36 -20.82 -20.17
C LEU A 4 -2.96 -22.28 -20.13
N THR A 5 -2.05 -22.67 -21.01
CA THR A 5 -1.34 -23.95 -20.95
C THR A 5 -0.29 -23.93 -19.84
N LEU A 6 0.12 -25.11 -19.36
CA LEU A 6 1.21 -25.20 -18.38
C LEU A 6 2.56 -24.72 -18.94
N ALA A 7 2.78 -24.85 -20.25
CA ALA A 7 3.95 -24.27 -20.93
C ALA A 7 3.97 -22.73 -20.85
N GLU A 8 2.81 -22.09 -21.05
CA GLU A 8 2.68 -20.63 -20.90
C GLU A 8 2.88 -20.21 -19.44
N LEU A 9 2.35 -20.97 -18.47
CA LEU A 9 2.60 -20.71 -17.04
C LEU A 9 4.08 -20.80 -16.67
N ALA A 10 4.80 -21.79 -17.22
CA ALA A 10 6.24 -21.91 -17.02
C ALA A 10 6.98 -20.67 -17.54
N THR A 11 6.58 -20.16 -18.71
CA THR A 11 7.12 -18.92 -19.28
C THR A 11 6.80 -17.70 -18.41
N VAL A 12 5.55 -17.56 -17.94
CA VAL A 12 5.10 -16.45 -17.08
C VAL A 12 5.87 -16.41 -15.76
N THR A 13 6.09 -17.57 -15.16
CA THR A 13 6.74 -17.67 -13.85
C THR A 13 8.26 -17.66 -13.93
N GLY A 14 8.83 -18.13 -15.05
CA GLY A 14 10.24 -18.50 -15.19
C GLY A 14 10.56 -19.87 -14.55
N GLY A 15 9.54 -20.68 -14.25
CA GLY A 15 9.68 -21.96 -13.57
C GLY A 15 9.92 -23.15 -14.51
N GLU A 16 10.37 -24.25 -13.92
CA GLU A 16 10.56 -25.54 -14.61
C GLU A 16 9.31 -26.41 -14.47
N LEU A 17 8.71 -26.80 -15.59
CA LEU A 17 7.52 -27.65 -15.60
C LEU A 17 7.90 -29.13 -15.57
N HIS A 18 7.32 -29.87 -14.61
CA HIS A 18 7.33 -31.32 -14.55
C HIS A 18 5.91 -31.85 -14.76
N GLY A 19 5.63 -32.40 -15.94
CA GLY A 19 4.31 -32.93 -16.28
C GLY A 19 3.89 -32.62 -17.73
N ASP A 20 2.59 -32.55 -17.96
CA ASP A 20 1.98 -32.30 -19.27
C ASP A 20 1.95 -30.81 -19.61
N ALA A 21 2.81 -30.39 -20.55
CA ALA A 21 2.89 -29.02 -21.06
C ALA A 21 1.60 -28.51 -21.72
N THR A 22 0.74 -29.41 -22.19
CA THR A 22 -0.49 -29.07 -22.93
C THR A 22 -1.72 -28.93 -22.04
N ALA A 23 -1.63 -29.40 -20.79
CA ALA A 23 -2.71 -29.24 -19.81
C ALA A 23 -3.01 -27.75 -19.58
N THR A 24 -4.27 -27.44 -19.31
CA THR A 24 -4.75 -26.05 -19.21
C THR A 24 -5.28 -25.69 -17.83
N VAL A 25 -5.16 -24.40 -17.50
CA VAL A 25 -5.73 -23.80 -16.31
C VAL A 25 -6.48 -22.51 -16.65
N THR A 26 -7.48 -22.20 -15.84
CA THR A 26 -8.37 -21.04 -16.03
C THR A 26 -8.38 -20.09 -14.85
N MET A 27 -7.96 -20.54 -13.65
CA MET A 27 -7.93 -19.73 -12.45
C MET A 27 -6.96 -20.26 -11.39
N VAL A 28 -6.61 -19.39 -10.44
CA VAL A 28 -5.88 -19.77 -9.22
C VAL A 28 -6.85 -20.16 -8.12
N ALA A 29 -6.54 -21.20 -7.35
CA ALA A 29 -7.33 -21.61 -6.18
C ALA A 29 -6.45 -21.96 -4.97
N PRO A 30 -6.93 -21.75 -3.73
CA PRO A 30 -6.31 -22.30 -2.53
C PRO A 30 -6.16 -23.82 -2.61
N MET A 31 -5.08 -24.38 -2.08
CA MET A 31 -4.72 -25.80 -2.24
C MET A 31 -5.81 -26.77 -1.75
N ASP A 32 -6.54 -26.42 -0.69
CA ASP A 32 -7.66 -27.19 -0.11
C ASP A 32 -8.95 -27.15 -0.95
N LYS A 33 -9.04 -26.23 -1.91
CA LYS A 33 -10.19 -26.04 -2.81
C LYS A 33 -9.84 -26.20 -4.29
N ALA A 34 -8.57 -26.43 -4.60
CA ALA A 34 -8.11 -26.53 -5.97
C ALA A 34 -8.61 -27.83 -6.61
N GLN A 35 -9.02 -27.74 -7.87
CA GLN A 35 -9.61 -28.82 -8.67
C GLN A 35 -8.96 -28.83 -10.05
N GLN A 36 -9.32 -29.80 -10.87
CA GLN A 36 -8.91 -29.84 -12.28
C GLN A 36 -9.34 -28.54 -12.99
N GLY A 37 -8.42 -27.95 -13.74
CA GLY A 37 -8.51 -26.63 -14.35
C GLY A 37 -7.92 -25.50 -13.49
N HIS A 38 -7.53 -25.77 -12.25
CA HIS A 38 -6.95 -24.76 -11.35
C HIS A 38 -5.43 -24.91 -11.23
N VAL A 39 -4.76 -23.79 -10.99
CA VAL A 39 -3.38 -23.73 -10.49
C VAL A 39 -3.40 -23.37 -9.01
N THR A 40 -2.52 -23.99 -8.22
CA THR A 40 -2.31 -23.61 -6.81
C THR A 40 -0.82 -23.52 -6.50
N PHE A 41 -0.46 -23.16 -5.28
CA PHE A 41 0.93 -22.99 -4.87
C PHE A 41 1.16 -23.36 -3.41
N LEU A 42 2.40 -23.72 -3.09
CA LEU A 42 2.84 -24.00 -1.73
C LEU A 42 3.95 -23.02 -1.32
N SER A 43 3.60 -21.96 -0.60
CA SER A 43 4.58 -21.02 -0.04
C SER A 43 5.05 -21.41 1.37
N ASN A 44 4.17 -21.97 2.20
CA ASN A 44 4.49 -22.37 3.57
C ASN A 44 4.74 -23.88 3.66
N PRO A 45 5.97 -24.33 3.96
CA PRO A 45 6.33 -25.76 3.99
C PRO A 45 5.49 -26.61 4.95
N LYS A 46 4.85 -26.01 5.97
CA LYS A 46 4.00 -26.75 6.93
C LYS A 46 2.80 -27.44 6.26
N TYR A 47 2.38 -26.98 5.10
CA TYR A 47 1.25 -27.56 4.36
C TYR A 47 1.68 -28.60 3.32
N ALA A 48 2.97 -28.90 3.19
CA ALA A 48 3.49 -29.83 2.17
C ALA A 48 2.86 -31.23 2.25
N LYS A 49 2.48 -31.67 3.45
CA LYS A 49 1.75 -32.93 3.69
C LYS A 49 0.42 -33.05 2.93
N HIS A 50 -0.17 -31.94 2.49
CA HIS A 50 -1.42 -31.91 1.74
C HIS A 50 -1.22 -31.97 0.22
N LEU A 51 0.03 -31.93 -0.28
CA LEU A 51 0.32 -31.99 -1.71
C LEU A 51 -0.22 -33.28 -2.36
N ALA A 52 -0.15 -34.40 -1.63
CA ALA A 52 -0.62 -35.69 -2.14
C ALA A 52 -2.15 -35.75 -2.31
N GLU A 53 -2.90 -34.92 -1.59
CA GLU A 53 -4.37 -34.86 -1.64
C GLU A 53 -4.87 -33.74 -2.57
N CYS A 54 -3.96 -32.93 -3.12
CA CYS A 54 -4.32 -31.79 -3.95
C CYS A 54 -4.86 -32.23 -5.32
N GLN A 55 -6.00 -31.64 -5.72
CA GLN A 55 -6.68 -31.95 -6.98
C GLN A 55 -6.43 -30.89 -8.07
N ALA A 56 -5.51 -29.95 -7.87
CA ALA A 56 -5.16 -28.94 -8.86
C ALA A 56 -4.61 -29.58 -10.15
N THR A 57 -4.80 -28.93 -11.31
CA THR A 57 -4.08 -29.34 -12.54
C THR A 57 -2.58 -29.21 -12.37
N VAL A 58 -2.12 -28.16 -11.67
CA VAL A 58 -0.70 -27.92 -11.41
C VAL A 58 -0.49 -27.26 -10.05
N VAL A 59 0.60 -27.61 -9.37
CA VAL A 59 1.02 -26.97 -8.13
C VAL A 59 2.37 -26.29 -8.32
N MET A 60 2.47 -25.01 -7.95
CA MET A 60 3.73 -24.27 -7.91
C MET A 60 4.45 -24.53 -6.59
N VAL A 61 5.66 -25.07 -6.65
CA VAL A 61 6.43 -25.52 -5.47
C VAL A 61 7.90 -25.15 -5.60
N LYS A 62 8.66 -25.24 -4.49
CA LYS A 62 10.13 -25.25 -4.56
C LYS A 62 10.62 -26.65 -4.93
N ALA A 63 11.84 -26.74 -5.47
CA ALA A 63 12.45 -28.01 -5.88
C ALA A 63 12.41 -29.10 -4.79
N ALA A 64 12.58 -28.71 -3.51
CA ALA A 64 12.57 -29.62 -2.37
C ALA A 64 11.21 -30.30 -2.10
N GLN A 65 10.11 -29.85 -2.73
CA GLN A 65 8.78 -30.45 -2.60
C GLN A 65 8.32 -31.19 -3.86
N LEU A 66 9.14 -31.23 -4.93
CA LEU A 66 8.77 -31.84 -6.20
C LEU A 66 8.35 -33.31 -6.04
N GLU A 67 9.09 -34.10 -5.27
CA GLU A 67 8.82 -35.53 -5.05
C GLU A 67 7.50 -35.80 -4.31
N GLN A 68 6.91 -34.79 -3.68
CA GLN A 68 5.65 -34.90 -2.93
C GLN A 68 4.42 -34.62 -3.81
N CYS A 69 4.62 -34.14 -5.03
CA CYS A 69 3.56 -33.86 -5.99
C CYS A 69 3.14 -35.16 -6.71
N GLN A 70 1.82 -35.39 -6.83
CA GLN A 70 1.25 -36.57 -7.52
C GLN A 70 0.87 -36.30 -8.99
N GLY A 71 0.94 -35.05 -9.43
CA GLY A 71 0.55 -34.60 -10.78
C GLY A 71 1.53 -33.57 -11.32
N ASN A 72 1.05 -32.65 -12.17
CA ASN A 72 1.92 -31.63 -12.74
C ASN A 72 2.43 -30.70 -11.63
N ALA A 73 3.73 -30.40 -11.67
CA ALA A 73 4.38 -29.47 -10.76
C ALA A 73 5.13 -28.40 -11.55
N LEU A 74 5.08 -27.17 -11.06
CA LEU A 74 5.86 -26.07 -11.61
C LEU A 74 6.86 -25.61 -10.54
N VAL A 75 8.13 -25.94 -10.75
CA VAL A 75 9.19 -25.62 -9.80
C VAL A 75 9.63 -24.18 -10.00
N VAL A 76 9.54 -23.38 -8.94
CA VAL A 76 9.83 -21.94 -8.93
C VAL A 76 10.65 -21.57 -7.70
N ASP A 77 11.43 -20.48 -7.80
CA ASP A 77 12.27 -19.99 -6.70
C ASP A 77 11.44 -19.54 -5.49
N ASP A 78 10.37 -18.76 -5.76
CA ASP A 78 9.41 -18.29 -4.77
C ASP A 78 7.97 -18.55 -5.26
N PRO A 79 7.29 -19.57 -4.69
CA PRO A 79 5.91 -19.89 -5.04
C PRO A 79 4.91 -18.75 -4.80
N TYR A 80 5.18 -17.82 -3.88
CA TYR A 80 4.30 -16.69 -3.62
C TYR A 80 4.46 -15.59 -4.67
N VAL A 81 5.69 -15.35 -5.14
CA VAL A 81 5.94 -14.46 -6.28
C VAL A 81 5.36 -15.06 -7.57
N ALA A 82 5.54 -16.37 -7.79
CA ALA A 82 4.96 -17.06 -8.92
C ALA A 82 3.42 -16.98 -8.91
N PHE A 83 2.81 -17.16 -7.72
CA PHE A 83 1.38 -16.92 -7.52
C PHE A 83 0.96 -15.54 -7.99
N ALA A 84 1.65 -14.47 -7.57
CA ALA A 84 1.30 -13.11 -7.99
C ALA A 84 1.32 -12.94 -9.52
N LYS A 85 2.37 -13.45 -10.19
CA LYS A 85 2.49 -13.40 -11.67
C LYS A 85 1.38 -14.18 -12.36
N VAL A 86 1.06 -15.37 -11.86
CA VAL A 86 0.00 -16.22 -12.45
C VAL A 86 -1.38 -15.63 -12.21
N ALA A 87 -1.62 -15.05 -11.03
CA ALA A 87 -2.87 -14.34 -10.73
C ALA A 87 -3.07 -13.16 -11.68
N GLN A 88 -2.02 -12.37 -11.97
CA GLN A 88 -2.05 -11.32 -13.00
C GLN A 88 -2.30 -11.88 -14.40
N ALA A 89 -1.65 -12.99 -14.75
CA ALA A 89 -1.81 -13.61 -16.06
C ALA A 89 -3.23 -14.17 -16.28
N LEU A 90 -3.93 -14.58 -15.22
CA LEU A 90 -5.30 -15.08 -15.25
C LEU A 90 -6.34 -14.06 -14.76
N ASP A 91 -5.95 -12.79 -14.59
CA ASP A 91 -6.81 -11.78 -14.00
C ASP A 91 -8.08 -11.55 -14.85
N THR A 92 -9.23 -11.67 -14.19
CA THR A 92 -10.55 -11.42 -14.78
C THR A 92 -11.16 -10.10 -14.30
N THR A 93 -10.39 -9.30 -13.57
CA THR A 93 -10.82 -7.98 -13.09
C THR A 93 -11.20 -7.11 -14.29
N PRO A 94 -12.43 -6.54 -14.31
CA PRO A 94 -12.83 -5.65 -15.39
C PRO A 94 -11.97 -4.38 -15.40
N LYS A 95 -11.87 -3.74 -16.55
CA LYS A 95 -11.32 -2.38 -16.64
C LYS A 95 -12.29 -1.37 -16.02
N ALA A 96 -11.76 -0.29 -15.46
CA ALA A 96 -12.56 0.78 -14.86
C ALA A 96 -13.43 1.54 -15.89
N ALA A 97 -13.01 1.54 -17.16
CA ALA A 97 -13.76 2.07 -18.30
C ALA A 97 -13.32 1.39 -19.61
N VAL A 98 -14.14 1.50 -20.65
CA VAL A 98 -13.82 1.04 -22.02
C VAL A 98 -14.25 2.14 -23.00
N GLY A 99 -13.30 2.69 -23.75
CA GLY A 99 -13.54 3.84 -24.63
C GLY A 99 -13.92 5.10 -23.86
N ILE A 100 -14.38 6.13 -24.57
CA ILE A 100 -14.86 7.38 -23.98
C ILE A 100 -16.38 7.35 -23.90
N ALA A 101 -16.92 7.42 -22.67
CA ALA A 101 -18.35 7.44 -22.44
C ALA A 101 -19.00 8.74 -22.98
N PRO A 102 -20.17 8.69 -23.63
CA PRO A 102 -20.85 9.89 -24.13
C PRO A 102 -21.20 10.93 -23.08
N SER A 103 -21.29 10.54 -21.80
CA SER A 103 -21.59 11.44 -20.68
C SER A 103 -20.34 11.98 -19.98
N ALA A 104 -19.14 11.62 -20.43
CA ALA A 104 -17.91 12.23 -19.94
C ALA A 104 -17.82 13.69 -20.42
N VAL A 105 -17.43 14.59 -19.53
CA VAL A 105 -17.21 16.00 -19.84
C VAL A 105 -15.70 16.22 -19.93
N ILE A 106 -15.23 16.51 -21.14
CA ILE A 106 -13.79 16.66 -21.42
C ILE A 106 -13.56 18.06 -21.99
N ASP A 107 -12.71 18.83 -21.33
CA ASP A 107 -12.31 20.13 -21.84
C ASP A 107 -11.60 19.99 -23.20
N PRO A 108 -11.88 20.84 -24.20
CA PRO A 108 -11.27 20.75 -25.53
C PRO A 108 -9.74 20.90 -25.56
N SER A 109 -9.13 21.50 -24.52
CA SER A 109 -7.68 21.66 -24.41
C SER A 109 -6.98 20.43 -23.81
N ALA A 110 -7.72 19.46 -23.29
CA ALA A 110 -7.17 18.23 -22.74
C ALA A 110 -6.46 17.41 -23.84
N LYS A 111 -5.27 16.89 -23.53
CA LYS A 111 -4.47 16.06 -24.43
C LYS A 111 -4.62 14.61 -24.04
N LEU A 112 -5.13 13.79 -24.95
CA LEU A 112 -5.35 12.36 -24.74
C LEU A 112 -4.37 11.57 -25.61
N GLY A 113 -3.66 10.63 -25.01
CA GLY A 113 -2.83 9.65 -25.69
C GLY A 113 -3.65 8.60 -26.44
N GLU A 114 -2.97 7.57 -26.92
CA GLU A 114 -3.61 6.45 -27.62
C GLU A 114 -4.37 5.54 -26.66
N ASN A 115 -5.50 4.98 -27.10
CA ASN A 115 -6.29 3.98 -26.36
C ASN A 115 -6.75 4.43 -24.96
N VAL A 116 -6.88 5.74 -24.72
CA VAL A 116 -7.41 6.28 -23.47
C VAL A 116 -8.90 5.90 -23.32
N SER A 117 -9.28 5.46 -22.13
CA SER A 117 -10.66 5.16 -21.77
C SER A 117 -11.14 6.06 -20.63
N ILE A 118 -12.33 6.65 -20.77
CA ILE A 118 -12.91 7.60 -19.82
C ILE A 118 -14.35 7.18 -19.52
N GLY A 119 -14.61 6.85 -18.27
CA GLY A 119 -15.89 6.34 -17.79
C GLY A 119 -17.01 7.39 -17.74
N ALA A 120 -18.24 6.91 -17.54
CA ALA A 120 -19.43 7.74 -17.50
C ALA A 120 -19.32 8.84 -16.42
N ASN A 121 -19.73 10.06 -16.78
CA ASN A 121 -19.79 11.22 -15.90
C ASN A 121 -18.43 11.63 -15.28
N ALA A 122 -17.32 11.16 -15.85
CA ALA A 122 -16.01 11.69 -15.49
C ALA A 122 -15.87 13.12 -16.04
N VAL A 123 -15.13 13.96 -15.31
CA VAL A 123 -14.85 15.36 -15.67
C VAL A 123 -13.35 15.54 -15.81
N ILE A 124 -12.91 15.95 -17.01
CA ILE A 124 -11.52 16.23 -17.35
C ILE A 124 -11.41 17.73 -17.63
N GLU A 125 -10.68 18.43 -16.77
CA GLU A 125 -10.51 19.88 -16.84
C GLU A 125 -9.48 20.34 -17.88
N GLU A 126 -9.40 21.65 -18.04
CA GLU A 126 -8.48 22.37 -18.92
C GLU A 126 -7.01 21.95 -18.76
N GLY A 127 -6.35 21.72 -19.89
CA GLY A 127 -4.92 21.47 -19.99
C GLY A 127 -4.45 20.15 -19.35
N VAL A 128 -5.37 19.25 -19.00
CA VAL A 128 -5.03 17.90 -18.52
C VAL A 128 -4.32 17.11 -19.60
N GLU A 129 -3.32 16.31 -19.21
CA GLU A 129 -2.59 15.39 -20.10
C GLU A 129 -2.76 13.95 -19.62
N LEU A 130 -3.38 13.11 -20.44
CA LEU A 130 -3.53 11.66 -20.20
C LEU A 130 -2.64 10.90 -21.17
N GLY A 131 -1.71 10.10 -20.65
CA GLY A 131 -0.82 9.26 -21.46
C GLY A 131 -1.53 8.06 -22.11
N ASP A 132 -0.78 7.29 -22.89
CA ASP A 132 -1.31 6.13 -23.61
C ASP A 132 -1.87 5.07 -22.65
N ASN A 133 -2.97 4.44 -23.05
CA ASN A 133 -3.66 3.38 -22.32
C ASN A 133 -4.15 3.78 -20.91
N VAL A 134 -4.20 5.08 -20.60
CA VAL A 134 -4.79 5.56 -19.34
C VAL A 134 -6.27 5.19 -19.27
N VAL A 135 -6.72 4.75 -18.09
CA VAL A 135 -8.12 4.41 -17.82
C VAL A 135 -8.64 5.24 -16.66
N ILE A 136 -9.59 6.14 -16.94
CA ILE A 136 -10.28 6.96 -15.96
C ILE A 136 -11.66 6.35 -15.69
N GLY A 137 -11.92 5.91 -14.45
CA GLY A 137 -13.18 5.33 -14.05
C GLY A 137 -14.35 6.32 -14.05
N ALA A 138 -15.57 5.80 -13.94
CA ALA A 138 -16.79 6.61 -13.88
C ALA A 138 -16.78 7.59 -12.69
N GLY A 139 -17.30 8.81 -12.90
CA GLY A 139 -17.44 9.82 -11.85
C GLY A 139 -16.13 10.43 -11.32
N CYS A 140 -14.99 10.13 -11.95
CA CYS A 140 -13.73 10.79 -11.57
C CYS A 140 -13.73 12.28 -11.91
N PHE A 141 -12.99 13.05 -11.13
CA PHE A 141 -12.68 14.44 -11.42
C PHE A 141 -11.17 14.58 -11.58
N ILE A 142 -10.71 15.10 -12.72
CA ILE A 142 -9.29 15.37 -13.01
C ILE A 142 -9.13 16.87 -13.22
N GLY A 143 -8.49 17.53 -12.25
CA GLY A 143 -8.35 18.98 -12.18
C GLY A 143 -7.35 19.56 -13.19
N LYS A 144 -7.45 20.88 -13.39
CA LYS A 144 -6.68 21.64 -14.39
C LYS A 144 -5.19 21.31 -14.37
N LEU A 145 -4.58 21.16 -15.56
CA LEU A 145 -3.14 20.93 -15.74
C LEU A 145 -2.58 19.68 -15.03
N ALA A 146 -3.44 18.78 -14.55
CA ALA A 146 -2.98 17.49 -14.03
C ALA A 146 -2.43 16.62 -15.16
N LYS A 147 -1.42 15.80 -14.86
CA LYS A 147 -0.84 14.86 -15.81
C LYS A 147 -0.89 13.44 -15.26
N ILE A 148 -1.33 12.50 -16.08
CA ILE A 148 -1.43 11.09 -15.73
C ILE A 148 -0.66 10.28 -16.75
N GLY A 149 0.41 9.62 -16.30
CA GLY A 149 1.30 8.84 -17.14
C GLY A 149 0.65 7.60 -17.73
N ALA A 150 1.30 7.03 -18.75
CA ALA A 150 0.80 5.89 -19.50
C ALA A 150 0.47 4.67 -18.62
N ASN A 151 -0.50 3.86 -19.05
CA ASN A 151 -1.00 2.65 -18.39
C ASN A 151 -1.56 2.85 -16.97
N THR A 152 -1.68 4.10 -16.49
CA THR A 152 -2.24 4.39 -15.17
C THR A 152 -3.77 4.23 -15.18
N GLN A 153 -4.30 3.58 -14.16
CA GLN A 153 -5.73 3.34 -13.99
C GLN A 153 -6.26 3.97 -12.71
N LEU A 154 -7.31 4.77 -12.84
CA LEU A 154 -8.11 5.26 -11.74
C LEU A 154 -9.45 4.52 -11.72
N TRP A 155 -9.82 3.95 -10.57
CA TRP A 155 -11.15 3.44 -10.33
C TRP A 155 -12.17 4.56 -10.16
N ALA A 156 -13.45 4.21 -9.98
CA ALA A 156 -14.53 5.19 -9.96
C ALA A 156 -14.40 6.22 -8.82
N ASN A 157 -14.90 7.44 -9.07
CA ASN A 157 -15.00 8.51 -8.07
C ASN A 157 -13.66 8.94 -7.43
N VAL A 158 -12.55 8.82 -8.16
CA VAL A 158 -11.27 9.40 -7.73
C VAL A 158 -11.26 10.90 -8.04
N SER A 159 -10.77 11.71 -7.10
CA SER A 159 -10.62 13.17 -7.27
C SER A 159 -9.14 13.55 -7.31
N ILE A 160 -8.67 13.98 -8.47
CA ILE A 160 -7.33 14.51 -8.68
C ILE A 160 -7.44 16.03 -8.81
N TYR A 161 -6.77 16.77 -7.93
CA TYR A 161 -6.75 18.23 -7.97
C TYR A 161 -5.81 18.75 -9.07
N HIS A 162 -5.82 20.05 -9.27
CA HIS A 162 -5.03 20.72 -10.30
C HIS A 162 -3.51 20.58 -10.08
N ASN A 163 -2.74 20.60 -11.17
CA ASN A 163 -1.27 20.47 -11.24
C ASN A 163 -0.67 19.17 -10.69
N VAL A 164 -1.49 18.21 -10.25
CA VAL A 164 -1.02 16.90 -9.75
C VAL A 164 -0.41 16.10 -10.90
N GLU A 165 0.72 15.45 -10.65
CA GLU A 165 1.37 14.58 -11.63
C GLU A 165 1.46 13.14 -11.09
N LEU A 166 0.90 12.19 -11.86
CA LEU A 166 1.03 10.75 -11.64
C LEU A 166 1.91 10.15 -12.73
N GLY A 167 2.86 9.30 -12.35
CA GLY A 167 3.70 8.53 -13.25
C GLY A 167 2.97 7.43 -14.02
N THR A 168 3.73 6.48 -14.55
CA THR A 168 3.20 5.36 -15.35
C THR A 168 2.84 4.15 -14.50
N ASP A 169 1.93 3.33 -15.01
CA ASP A 169 1.56 2.04 -14.43
C ASP A 169 1.06 2.14 -12.98
N CYS A 170 0.44 3.27 -12.63
CA CYS A 170 -0.13 3.50 -11.30
C CYS A 170 -1.57 2.96 -11.21
N LEU A 171 -2.00 2.66 -9.98
CA LEU A 171 -3.36 2.22 -9.69
C LEU A 171 -3.93 3.03 -8.53
N VAL A 172 -5.08 3.68 -8.73
CA VAL A 172 -5.76 4.44 -7.68
C VAL A 172 -7.17 3.91 -7.47
N GLN A 173 -7.46 3.50 -6.25
CA GLN A 173 -8.75 2.94 -5.85
C GLN A 173 -9.79 4.02 -5.56
N SER A 174 -11.06 3.61 -5.57
CA SER A 174 -12.21 4.53 -5.52
C SER A 174 -12.24 5.46 -4.31
N ASN A 175 -12.83 6.65 -4.50
CA ASN A 175 -13.03 7.68 -3.49
C ASN A 175 -11.74 8.25 -2.88
N THR A 176 -10.58 8.03 -3.52
CA THR A 176 -9.30 8.64 -3.15
C THR A 176 -9.25 10.10 -3.61
N VAL A 177 -8.62 10.94 -2.80
CA VAL A 177 -8.41 12.37 -3.11
C VAL A 177 -6.90 12.67 -3.12
N ILE A 178 -6.42 13.24 -4.22
CA ILE A 178 -5.01 13.61 -4.39
C ILE A 178 -4.91 15.09 -4.73
N GLY A 179 -4.16 15.82 -3.90
CA GLY A 179 -3.86 17.23 -4.06
C GLY A 179 -4.86 18.18 -3.39
N SER A 180 -5.61 17.74 -2.37
CA SER A 180 -6.37 18.63 -1.49
C SER A 180 -5.47 19.60 -0.74
N ASP A 181 -6.02 20.73 -0.27
CA ASP A 181 -5.28 21.65 0.60
C ASP A 181 -4.90 20.97 1.92
N GLY A 182 -3.62 21.03 2.28
CA GLY A 182 -3.16 20.67 3.62
C GLY A 182 -3.63 21.63 4.73
N PHE A 183 -3.32 21.26 5.98
CA PHE A 183 -3.73 21.98 7.19
C PHE A 183 -2.85 23.24 7.48
N GLY A 184 -2.76 24.16 6.51
CA GLY A 184 -1.98 25.39 6.64
C GLY A 184 -2.80 26.58 7.14
N TYR A 185 -2.62 26.96 8.41
CA TYR A 185 -3.26 28.13 9.02
C TYR A 185 -2.28 28.89 9.92
N ALA A 186 -2.31 30.22 9.87
CA ALA A 186 -1.66 31.08 10.87
C ALA A 186 -2.68 31.47 11.94
N ASN A 187 -2.26 31.62 13.19
CA ASN A 187 -3.11 32.14 14.26
C ASN A 187 -2.89 33.64 14.44
N ASP A 188 -3.93 34.45 14.28
CA ASP A 188 -3.94 35.85 14.71
C ASP A 188 -4.96 35.99 15.85
N LYS A 189 -4.47 36.02 17.09
CA LYS A 189 -5.26 36.26 18.31
C LYS A 189 -6.49 35.34 18.46
N GLY A 190 -6.34 34.06 18.10
CA GLY A 190 -7.41 33.05 18.19
C GLY A 190 -8.19 32.84 16.90
N GLU A 191 -8.02 33.67 15.88
CA GLU A 191 -8.57 33.45 14.55
C GLU A 191 -7.58 32.72 13.64
N TRP A 192 -8.08 31.72 12.91
CA TRP A 192 -7.28 30.94 11.96
C TRP A 192 -7.35 31.57 10.57
N ILE A 193 -6.22 32.08 10.09
CA ILE A 193 -6.08 32.67 8.77
C ILE A 193 -5.56 31.60 7.81
N LYS A 194 -6.33 31.27 6.79
CA LYS A 194 -5.99 30.25 5.79
C LYS A 194 -4.71 30.65 5.04
N ILE A 195 -3.75 29.74 4.97
CA ILE A 195 -2.57 29.85 4.13
C ILE A 195 -2.86 29.08 2.83
N PRO A 196 -2.90 29.75 1.66
CA PRO A 196 -3.02 29.07 0.37
C PRO A 196 -1.94 28.00 0.19
N GLN A 197 -2.32 26.81 -0.26
CA GLN A 197 -1.40 25.70 -0.51
C GLN A 197 -1.06 25.70 -2.00
N LEU A 198 0.13 26.20 -2.34
CA LEU A 198 0.54 26.53 -3.69
C LEU A 198 1.41 25.45 -4.35
N GLY A 199 1.91 24.51 -3.56
CA GLY A 199 2.58 23.32 -4.08
C GLY A 199 1.60 22.34 -4.72
N SER A 200 2.12 21.21 -5.17
CA SER A 200 1.36 20.13 -5.80
C SER A 200 1.63 18.78 -5.13
N VAL A 201 1.27 17.70 -5.82
CA VAL A 201 1.63 16.31 -5.51
C VAL A 201 2.34 15.70 -6.72
N ARG A 202 3.47 15.04 -6.47
CA ARG A 202 4.21 14.23 -7.44
C ARG A 202 4.16 12.77 -7.03
N VAL A 203 3.54 11.94 -7.86
CA VAL A 203 3.50 10.49 -7.69
C VAL A 203 4.34 9.85 -8.78
N GLY A 204 5.30 9.02 -8.38
CA GLY A 204 6.17 8.28 -9.28
C GLY A 204 5.45 7.17 -10.05
N ASN A 205 6.22 6.24 -10.60
CA ASN A 205 5.72 5.12 -11.39
C ASN A 205 5.42 3.89 -10.52
N ARG A 206 4.48 3.04 -10.96
CA ARG A 206 4.10 1.79 -10.29
C ARG A 206 3.66 2.01 -8.84
N VAL A 207 2.97 3.12 -8.59
CA VAL A 207 2.41 3.43 -7.27
C VAL A 207 0.98 2.91 -7.19
N GLU A 208 0.67 2.20 -6.11
CA GLU A 208 -0.70 1.79 -5.79
C GLU A 208 -1.24 2.59 -4.60
N ILE A 209 -2.44 3.14 -4.74
CA ILE A 209 -3.11 3.94 -3.71
C ILE A 209 -4.50 3.36 -3.44
N GLY A 210 -4.69 2.90 -2.21
CA GLY A 210 -5.92 2.32 -1.69
C GLY A 210 -7.08 3.32 -1.59
N GLY A 211 -8.28 2.80 -1.40
CA GLY A 211 -9.53 3.56 -1.44
C GLY A 211 -9.70 4.48 -0.24
N CYS A 212 -10.36 5.61 -0.47
CA CYS A 212 -10.58 6.65 0.55
C CYS A 212 -9.27 7.15 1.20
N THR A 213 -8.15 7.08 0.50
CA THR A 213 -6.88 7.69 0.94
C THR A 213 -6.85 9.15 0.52
N THR A 214 -6.27 10.00 1.35
CA THR A 214 -6.13 11.44 1.14
C THR A 214 -4.64 11.81 1.12
N ILE A 215 -4.21 12.47 0.03
CA ILE A 215 -2.85 12.98 -0.12
C ILE A 215 -2.94 14.48 -0.36
N ASP A 216 -2.53 15.27 0.62
CA ASP A 216 -2.55 16.72 0.51
C ASP A 216 -1.41 17.22 -0.38
N ARG A 217 -1.66 18.28 -1.14
CA ARG A 217 -0.59 19.03 -1.82
C ARG A 217 0.31 19.70 -0.81
N GLY A 218 1.54 19.98 -1.21
CA GLY A 218 2.45 20.74 -0.36
C GLY A 218 2.11 22.24 -0.31
N ALA A 219 2.63 22.92 0.71
CA ALA A 219 2.35 24.34 0.92
C ALA A 219 3.02 25.24 -0.13
N LEU A 220 4.28 24.97 -0.45
CA LEU A 220 5.10 25.70 -1.43
C LEU A 220 5.84 24.71 -2.34
N GLU A 221 6.52 23.74 -1.73
CA GLU A 221 7.07 22.56 -2.41
C GLU A 221 6.00 21.48 -2.56
N ASP A 222 6.30 20.43 -3.31
CA ASP A 222 5.36 19.33 -3.57
C ASP A 222 5.38 18.29 -2.45
N THR A 223 4.24 17.60 -2.25
CA THR A 223 4.21 16.29 -1.59
C THR A 223 4.71 15.24 -2.58
N VAL A 224 5.60 14.33 -2.18
CA VAL A 224 6.28 13.41 -3.09
C VAL A 224 6.09 11.95 -2.67
N ILE A 225 5.58 11.14 -3.60
CA ILE A 225 5.45 9.69 -3.47
C ILE A 225 6.36 9.07 -4.53
N ALA A 226 7.45 8.43 -4.11
CA ALA A 226 8.40 7.83 -5.05
C ALA A 226 7.84 6.57 -5.74
N ASP A 227 8.57 6.10 -6.75
CA ASP A 227 8.26 4.89 -7.49
C ASP A 227 8.07 3.66 -6.57
N ASN A 228 7.18 2.76 -6.99
CA ASN A 228 6.96 1.45 -6.36
C ASN A 228 6.48 1.53 -4.89
N VAL A 229 5.89 2.66 -4.49
CA VAL A 229 5.23 2.79 -3.18
C VAL A 229 3.83 2.18 -3.23
N ILE A 230 3.44 1.50 -2.16
CA ILE A 230 2.08 0.98 -2.00
C ILE A 230 1.45 1.55 -0.73
N LEU A 231 0.32 2.23 -0.91
CA LEU A 231 -0.48 2.84 0.15
C LEU A 231 -1.81 2.11 0.23
N ASP A 232 -2.16 1.58 1.39
CA ASP A 232 -3.44 0.92 1.62
C ASP A 232 -4.57 1.95 1.82
N ASN A 233 -5.76 1.47 2.20
CA ASN A 233 -6.97 2.26 2.32
C ASN A 233 -6.95 3.21 3.53
N GLN A 234 -7.73 4.29 3.43
CA GLN A 234 -8.01 5.22 4.52
C GLN A 234 -6.77 5.83 5.16
N MET A 235 -5.75 6.11 4.35
CA MET A 235 -4.55 6.79 4.83
C MET A 235 -4.72 8.31 4.76
N GLN A 236 -4.02 9.02 5.64
CA GLN A 236 -3.83 10.47 5.56
C GLN A 236 -2.35 10.77 5.35
N ILE A 237 -2.01 11.36 4.20
CA ILE A 237 -0.68 11.88 3.88
C ILE A 237 -0.77 13.40 3.83
N ALA A 238 -0.23 14.08 4.84
CA ALA A 238 -0.27 15.53 4.93
C ALA A 238 0.69 16.23 3.94
N HIS A 239 0.59 17.55 3.89
CA HIS A 239 1.38 18.41 3.01
C HIS A 239 2.91 18.23 3.20
N ASN A 240 3.66 18.26 2.10
CA ASN A 240 5.12 18.18 2.05
C ASN A 240 5.71 16.86 2.58
N VAL A 241 4.90 15.82 2.72
CA VAL A 241 5.42 14.48 3.02
C VAL A 241 6.20 13.94 1.82
N GLU A 242 7.33 13.29 2.10
CA GLU A 242 8.14 12.56 1.12
C GLU A 242 8.17 11.08 1.49
N ILE A 243 7.80 10.18 0.56
CA ILE A 243 7.82 8.73 0.76
C ILE A 243 8.76 8.09 -0.25
N GLY A 244 9.80 7.41 0.24
CA GLY A 244 10.86 6.81 -0.54
C GLY A 244 10.47 5.53 -1.28
N TYR A 245 11.27 5.19 -2.28
CA TYR A 245 11.07 4.05 -3.18
C TYR A 245 10.74 2.75 -2.45
N GLY A 246 9.74 2.01 -2.93
CA GLY A 246 9.48 0.66 -2.45
C GLY A 246 8.92 0.56 -1.03
N THR A 247 8.52 1.68 -0.42
CA THR A 247 7.91 1.71 0.91
C THR A 247 6.46 1.24 0.84
N ALA A 248 6.06 0.41 1.80
CA ALA A 248 4.71 -0.13 1.94
C ALA A 248 4.06 0.39 3.22
N MET A 249 2.82 0.88 3.12
CA MET A 249 2.09 1.45 4.25
C MET A 249 0.68 0.85 4.35
N ALA A 250 0.37 0.25 5.48
CA ALA A 250 -0.89 -0.41 5.73
C ALA A 250 -1.98 0.55 6.24
N GLY A 251 -3.24 0.11 6.14
CA GLY A 251 -4.42 0.97 6.20
C GLY A 251 -4.58 1.77 7.50
N GLY A 252 -5.22 2.92 7.39
CA GLY A 252 -5.48 3.82 8.53
C GLY A 252 -4.23 4.54 9.07
N THR A 253 -3.09 4.47 8.38
CA THR A 253 -1.87 5.18 8.79
C THR A 253 -2.02 6.68 8.55
N ILE A 254 -1.60 7.48 9.53
CA ILE A 254 -1.66 8.94 9.51
C ILE A 254 -0.23 9.49 9.55
N VAL A 255 0.12 10.31 8.56
CA VAL A 255 1.43 10.97 8.46
C VAL A 255 1.23 12.48 8.48
N ALA A 256 1.80 13.14 9.49
CA ALA A 256 1.77 14.60 9.61
C ALA A 256 2.79 15.28 8.68
N GLY A 257 2.61 16.58 8.49
CA GLY A 257 3.26 17.34 7.41
C GLY A 257 4.79 17.40 7.51
N SER A 258 5.43 17.54 6.35
CA SER A 258 6.89 17.67 6.20
C SER A 258 7.71 16.47 6.74
N THR A 259 7.09 15.29 6.84
CA THR A 259 7.79 14.07 7.26
C THR A 259 8.40 13.36 6.07
N LYS A 260 9.63 12.86 6.25
CA LYS A 260 10.35 12.10 5.23
C LYS A 260 10.47 10.64 5.65
N ILE A 261 9.91 9.74 4.85
CA ILE A 261 10.00 8.30 5.03
C ILE A 261 10.96 7.76 3.99
N GLY A 262 12.00 7.05 4.44
CA GLY A 262 13.01 6.43 3.59
C GLY A 262 12.47 5.34 2.67
N LYS A 263 13.40 4.70 1.96
CA LYS A 263 13.13 3.61 1.01
C LYS A 263 12.92 2.29 1.72
N TYR A 264 12.12 1.40 1.11
CA TYR A 264 11.88 0.03 1.59
C TYR A 264 11.38 -0.07 3.03
N CYS A 265 10.69 0.97 3.51
CA CYS A 265 10.08 0.96 4.83
C CYS A 265 8.78 0.13 4.82
N ILE A 266 8.42 -0.43 5.97
CA ILE A 266 7.16 -1.15 6.16
C ILE A 266 6.43 -0.51 7.34
N ILE A 267 5.35 0.21 7.05
CA ILE A 267 4.57 0.91 8.07
C ILE A 267 3.29 0.12 8.36
N GLY A 268 3.22 -0.45 9.56
CA GLY A 268 2.08 -1.22 10.02
C GLY A 268 0.81 -0.37 10.17
N GLY A 269 -0.34 -1.02 10.02
CA GLY A 269 -1.63 -0.33 9.97
C GLY A 269 -1.94 0.45 11.24
N ALA A 270 -2.75 1.51 11.09
CA ALA A 270 -3.13 2.43 12.15
C ALA A 270 -1.94 3.09 12.89
N SER A 271 -0.77 3.19 12.24
CA SER A 271 0.34 3.94 12.81
C SER A 271 0.08 5.45 12.70
N VAL A 272 0.62 6.20 13.65
CA VAL A 272 0.56 7.67 13.68
C VAL A 272 1.99 8.20 13.71
N ILE A 273 2.34 8.97 12.68
CA ILE A 273 3.68 9.51 12.45
C ILE A 273 3.62 11.03 12.59
N ASN A 274 4.43 11.57 13.51
CA ASN A 274 4.53 13.00 13.77
C ASN A 274 5.08 13.77 12.54
N GLY A 275 4.94 15.09 12.56
CA GLY A 275 5.41 15.98 11.48
C GLY A 275 6.86 16.39 11.68
N HIS A 276 7.51 16.85 10.61
CA HIS A 276 8.89 17.37 10.62
C HIS A 276 9.92 16.38 11.19
N ILE A 277 9.76 15.10 10.91
CA ILE A 277 10.70 14.05 11.30
C ILE A 277 11.17 13.26 10.07
N GLU A 278 12.28 12.54 10.25
CA GLU A 278 12.85 11.68 9.22
C GLU A 278 12.91 10.23 9.70
N ILE A 279 12.58 9.29 8.82
CA ILE A 279 12.64 7.85 9.07
C ILE A 279 13.60 7.24 8.06
N ALA A 280 14.67 6.61 8.54
CA ALA A 280 15.71 6.00 7.71
C ALA A 280 15.19 4.84 6.85
N ASP A 281 15.98 4.48 5.84
CA ASP A 281 15.68 3.38 4.91
C ASP A 281 15.55 2.01 5.64
N GLY A 282 14.60 1.19 5.19
CA GLY A 282 14.41 -0.18 5.64
C GLY A 282 13.82 -0.32 7.04
N VAL A 283 13.26 0.75 7.60
CA VAL A 283 12.58 0.75 8.90
C VAL A 283 11.23 0.05 8.80
N THR A 284 10.96 -0.84 9.76
CA THR A 284 9.64 -1.44 9.97
C THR A 284 9.01 -0.89 11.23
N ILE A 285 7.80 -0.37 11.12
CA ILE A 285 6.99 0.08 12.24
C ILE A 285 5.84 -0.91 12.39
N THR A 286 5.71 -1.56 13.55
CA THR A 286 4.60 -2.50 13.76
C THR A 286 3.26 -1.78 13.85
N GLY A 287 2.15 -2.53 13.72
CA GLY A 287 0.80 -1.96 13.81
C GLY A 287 0.58 -1.10 15.06
N MET A 288 -0.18 -0.02 14.89
CA MET A 288 -0.43 1.01 15.90
C MET A 288 0.85 1.66 16.46
N GLY A 289 1.86 1.84 15.61
CA GLY A 289 3.09 2.56 15.95
C GLY A 289 2.84 4.05 16.20
N MET A 290 3.30 4.59 17.33
CA MET A 290 3.26 6.02 17.67
C MET A 290 4.66 6.62 17.53
N VAL A 291 4.95 7.21 16.37
CA VAL A 291 6.27 7.70 16.00
C VAL A 291 6.38 9.19 16.29
N MET A 292 6.99 9.53 17.41
CA MET A 292 7.06 10.91 17.91
C MET A 292 8.37 11.64 17.57
N ARG A 293 9.38 10.91 17.09
CA ARG A 293 10.74 11.41 16.83
C ARG A 293 11.30 10.72 15.57
N SER A 294 12.33 11.33 14.99
CA SER A 294 13.09 10.72 13.89
C SER A 294 13.65 9.34 14.28
N ILE A 295 13.80 8.49 13.28
CA ILE A 295 14.37 7.15 13.40
C ILE A 295 15.56 7.07 12.45
N ASP A 296 16.78 7.13 12.99
CA ASP A 296 18.00 7.19 12.19
C ASP A 296 18.57 5.80 11.85
N GLU A 297 18.11 4.76 12.56
CA GLU A 297 18.63 3.40 12.42
C GLU A 297 17.59 2.45 11.82
N LYS A 298 18.01 1.66 10.83
CA LYS A 298 17.23 0.55 10.30
C LYS A 298 16.89 -0.44 11.42
N GLY A 299 15.63 -0.85 11.52
CA GLY A 299 15.20 -1.81 12.52
C GLY A 299 13.69 -1.99 12.55
N ILE A 300 13.23 -2.78 13.53
CA ILE A 300 11.81 -2.96 13.82
C ILE A 300 11.47 -2.17 15.09
N TYR A 301 10.49 -1.28 14.99
CA TYR A 301 10.05 -0.41 16.07
C TYR A 301 8.58 -0.66 16.40
N SER A 302 8.25 -0.57 17.69
CA SER A 302 6.92 -0.91 18.20
C SER A 302 6.49 0.01 19.33
N SER A 303 5.17 0.16 19.50
CA SER A 303 4.56 0.86 20.62
C SER A 303 3.25 0.21 21.03
N GLY A 304 2.72 0.64 22.18
CA GLY A 304 1.42 0.21 22.69
C GLY A 304 1.53 -0.94 23.69
N ILE A 305 0.47 -1.07 24.50
CA ILE A 305 0.28 -2.18 25.43
C ILE A 305 -0.78 -3.10 24.80
N PRO A 306 -0.48 -4.40 24.57
CA PRO A 306 -1.44 -5.33 23.98
C PRO A 306 -2.73 -5.47 24.79
N LEU A 307 -3.75 -6.03 24.15
CA LEU A 307 -5.06 -6.24 24.77
C LEU A 307 -4.94 -7.15 26.02
N GLN A 308 -5.64 -6.77 27.08
CA GLN A 308 -5.82 -7.54 28.30
C GLN A 308 -7.31 -7.66 28.61
N THR A 309 -7.69 -8.57 29.50
CA THR A 309 -9.07 -8.55 30.02
C THR A 309 -9.34 -7.21 30.72
N ASN A 310 -10.58 -6.69 30.65
CA ASN A 310 -10.88 -5.34 31.15
C ASN A 310 -10.48 -5.14 32.63
N LYS A 311 -10.69 -6.16 33.46
CA LYS A 311 -10.34 -6.14 34.89
C LYS A 311 -8.83 -6.02 35.11
N GLU A 312 -8.02 -6.71 34.30
CA GLU A 312 -6.56 -6.63 34.34
C GLU A 312 -6.07 -5.29 33.80
N TRP A 313 -6.61 -4.87 32.66
CA TRP A 313 -6.26 -3.60 32.02
C TRP A 313 -6.44 -2.41 32.96
N ARG A 314 -7.57 -2.32 33.68
CA ARG A 314 -7.82 -1.25 34.66
C ARG A 314 -6.75 -1.20 35.76
N LYS A 315 -6.29 -2.37 36.22
CA LYS A 315 -5.22 -2.46 37.22
C LYS A 315 -3.88 -2.03 36.64
N THR A 316 -3.54 -2.51 35.45
CA THR A 316 -2.31 -2.12 34.73
C THR A 316 -2.26 -0.61 34.51
N ALA A 317 -3.33 -0.02 33.95
CA ALA A 317 -3.41 1.41 33.68
C ALA A 317 -3.24 2.26 34.95
N THR A 318 -3.90 1.86 36.05
CA THR A 318 -3.74 2.57 37.34
C THR A 318 -2.30 2.56 37.85
N ARG A 319 -1.58 1.43 37.67
CA ARG A 319 -0.17 1.32 38.07
C ARG A 319 0.73 2.21 37.21
N VAL A 320 0.48 2.26 35.89
CA VAL A 320 1.22 3.13 34.98
C VAL A 320 1.06 4.61 35.38
N HIS A 321 -0.15 5.06 35.74
CA HIS A 321 -0.37 6.43 36.21
C HIS A 321 0.37 6.76 37.53
N ARG A 322 0.72 5.75 38.34
CA ARG A 322 1.45 5.92 39.61
C ARG A 322 2.93 5.53 39.53
N ILE A 323 3.47 5.38 38.33
CA ILE A 323 4.85 4.87 38.15
C ILE A 323 5.90 5.79 38.81
N ASP A 324 5.67 7.10 38.83
CA ASP A 324 6.56 8.06 39.51
C ASP A 324 6.54 7.88 41.04
N GLU A 325 5.36 7.70 41.64
CA GLU A 325 5.24 7.40 43.07
C GLU A 325 5.95 6.08 43.43
N MET A 326 5.81 5.07 42.57
CA MET A 326 6.52 3.80 42.73
C MET A 326 8.04 3.98 42.66
N ASN A 327 8.54 4.75 41.68
CA ASN A 327 9.96 5.05 41.53
C ASN A 327 10.53 5.80 42.75
N LYS A 328 9.81 6.80 43.27
CA LYS A 328 10.20 7.54 44.49
C LYS A 328 10.29 6.61 45.71
N ARG A 329 9.31 5.72 45.87
CA ARG A 329 9.31 4.73 46.96
C ARG A 329 10.46 3.73 46.82
N LEU A 330 10.76 3.28 45.61
CA LEU A 330 11.88 2.38 45.34
C LEU A 330 13.22 3.03 45.71
N LYS A 331 13.48 4.26 45.24
CA LYS A 331 14.68 5.02 45.59
C LYS A 331 14.86 5.23 47.09
N ALA A 332 13.76 5.48 47.81
CA ALA A 332 13.81 5.64 49.26
C ALA A 332 14.23 4.34 49.97
N VAL A 333 13.75 3.18 49.48
CA VAL A 333 14.15 1.86 50.00
C VAL A 333 15.62 1.56 49.67
N GLU A 334 16.07 1.82 48.43
CA GLU A 334 17.46 1.62 48.00
C GLU A 334 18.43 2.43 48.87
N LYS A 335 18.12 3.71 49.11
CA LYS A 335 18.92 4.58 49.98
C LYS A 335 19.04 4.03 51.41
N GLN A 336 17.95 3.54 51.99
CA GLN A 336 17.97 2.96 53.33
C GLN A 336 18.84 1.70 53.39
N LEU A 337 18.80 0.85 52.36
CA LEU A 337 19.61 -0.37 52.29
C LEU A 337 21.11 -0.06 52.18
N GLU A 338 21.49 0.95 51.40
CA GLU A 338 22.89 1.41 51.29
C GLU A 338 23.41 1.97 52.63
N GLU A 339 22.58 2.72 53.35
CA GLU A 339 22.93 3.26 54.67
C GLU A 339 23.13 2.16 55.71
N HIS A 340 22.32 1.09 55.68
CA HIS A 340 22.44 -0.05 56.59
C HIS A 340 23.55 -1.05 56.22
N SER A 341 24.00 -1.07 54.97
CA SER A 341 25.07 -1.97 54.51
C SER A 341 26.47 -1.42 54.76
N ASN A 342 26.58 -0.10 54.98
CA ASN A 342 27.83 0.61 55.29
C ASN A 342 28.04 0.85 56.80
N SER A 343 27.10 0.40 57.63
CA SER A 343 27.13 0.42 59.10
C SER A 343 27.38 -0.97 59.66
#